data_AF-A0AAD9J7W2-F1
#
_entry.id   AF-A0AAD9J7W2-F1
#
_cell.length_a   1.000
_cell.length_b   1.000
_cell.length_c   1.000
_cell.angle_alpha   90.00
_cell.angle_beta   90.00
_cell.angle_gamma   90.00
#
_symmetry.space_group_name_H-M   'P 1'
#
loop_
_entity.id
_entity.type
_entity.pdbx_description
1 polymer ?
#
loop_
_entity_poly.entity_id
_entity_poly.type
_entity_poly.pdbx_seq_one_letter_code
_entity_poly.pdbx_strand_id
1 'polypeptide(L)'
;MILRLLTRDCSVNFSCVVVPGGDLKKITVDELERYVQKESRLPVLLDRMKQHGKTFLLTNSDFYYTDRDGMIRNWTSYFDYIVVDAKKPLFFMEGTILRQIDKKTGVQRIGTHMGPLRVNEIYSGGSCDVFSQLIGAKGKDVMYIGDHIFGDILKSKKIRGWRTFLVVPELASELHVWTSKKCLYNKLETLEVAISDIYRNLDSSAREKPDISGLQAAIREVTHDMDMSYGMLGSLFRTGSRQTFFASQLIRYADLYAATFLNLLHYPFSYLFMAAPMLMPHESTVDHDEPEHPSWSEFNPGLASRSRDECDVRTDNGSCLPLENHHDPPLHDDRHLPKLRAETPLTVTHHHDVDDSDEGESSNSSTSLMDRSDSLVNARA
;
A
#
# COMPACT_ATOMS: atom_id res chain seq x y z
N MET A 1 12.95 -15.00 -9.73
CA MET A 1 11.94 -13.93 -9.80
C MET A 1 10.94 -14.28 -10.90
N ILE A 2 9.65 -14.23 -10.62
CA ILE A 2 8.61 -14.23 -11.66
C ILE A 2 8.01 -12.84 -11.72
N LEU A 3 8.08 -12.19 -12.88
CA LEU A 3 7.71 -10.78 -13.02
C LEU A 3 6.48 -10.64 -13.92
N ARG A 4 5.42 -10.01 -13.41
CA ARG A 4 4.35 -9.50 -14.28
C ARG A 4 4.85 -8.22 -14.92
N LEU A 5 4.65 -8.07 -16.22
CA LEU A 5 4.57 -6.74 -16.80
C LEU A 5 3.15 -6.43 -17.23
N LEU A 6 2.73 -5.23 -16.87
CA LEU A 6 1.85 -4.47 -17.70
C LEU A 6 2.55 -4.27 -19.06
N THR A 7 2.06 -4.93 -20.13
CA THR A 7 1.73 -4.10 -21.30
C THR A 7 0.85 -2.97 -20.77
N ARG A 8 1.06 -1.73 -21.20
CA ARG A 8 0.28 -0.59 -20.72
C ARG A 8 -1.18 -0.91 -21.00
N ASP A 9 -1.86 -1.42 -19.98
CA ASP A 9 -3.26 -1.83 -20.03
C ASP A 9 -3.96 -0.56 -20.52
N CYS A 10 -4.67 -0.62 -21.66
CA CYS A 10 -5.59 0.44 -22.07
C CYS A 10 -6.85 0.39 -21.19
N SER A 11 -6.57 0.30 -19.89
CA SER A 11 -7.36 -0.14 -18.74
C SER A 11 -6.97 0.72 -17.53
N VAL A 12 -6.60 1.99 -17.78
CA VAL A 12 -7.30 3.09 -17.08
C VAL A 12 -8.76 2.63 -17.00
N ASN A 13 -9.31 2.44 -15.79
CA ASN A 13 -10.53 1.65 -15.52
C ASN A 13 -11.73 1.96 -16.47
N PHE A 14 -11.70 1.43 -17.69
CA PHE A 14 -12.75 1.53 -18.70
C PHE A 14 -13.68 0.32 -18.61
N SER A 15 -13.96 -0.14 -17.39
CA SER A 15 -14.90 -1.24 -17.15
C SER A 15 -16.32 -0.88 -17.56
N CYS A 16 -16.65 0.41 -17.73
CA CYS A 16 -17.84 0.89 -18.41
C CYS A 16 -17.72 2.38 -18.78
N VAL A 17 -16.92 2.71 -19.81
CA VAL A 17 -17.11 3.99 -20.53
C VAL A 17 -17.79 3.70 -21.85
N VAL A 18 -19.12 3.65 -21.78
CA VAL A 18 -19.98 3.75 -22.95
C VAL A 18 -19.84 5.17 -23.47
N VAL A 19 -19.05 5.36 -24.53
CA VAL A 19 -19.08 6.60 -25.30
C VAL A 19 -20.48 6.69 -25.92
N PRO A 20 -21.22 7.81 -25.74
CA PRO A 20 -22.54 7.95 -26.35
C PRO A 20 -22.44 7.83 -27.88
N GLY A 21 -22.87 6.67 -28.42
CA GLY A 21 -22.82 6.36 -29.85
C GLY A 21 -21.63 5.52 -30.35
N GLY A 22 -20.79 4.92 -29.48
CA GLY A 22 -19.67 4.09 -29.97
C GLY A 22 -19.05 3.10 -28.98
N ASP A 23 -18.35 2.10 -29.52
CA ASP A 23 -17.50 1.17 -28.77
C ASP A 23 -16.10 1.78 -28.58
N LEU A 24 -15.75 2.15 -27.34
CA LEU A 24 -14.47 2.75 -27.00
C LEU A 24 -13.28 1.82 -27.31
N LYS A 25 -13.42 0.51 -27.13
CA LYS A 25 -12.35 -0.45 -27.46
C LYS A 25 -12.07 -0.41 -28.96
N LYS A 26 -13.13 -0.44 -29.78
CA LYS A 26 -13.03 -0.35 -31.23
C LYS A 26 -12.36 0.97 -31.67
N ILE A 27 -12.83 2.12 -31.19
CA ILE A 27 -12.24 3.43 -31.52
C ILE A 27 -10.74 3.48 -31.15
N THR A 28 -10.38 2.94 -29.98
CA THR A 28 -8.98 2.88 -29.53
C THR A 28 -8.12 1.99 -30.42
N VAL A 29 -8.65 0.85 -30.88
CA VAL A 29 -7.96 -0.08 -31.80
C VAL A 29 -7.84 0.49 -33.22
N ASP A 30 -8.86 1.21 -33.69
CA ASP A 30 -8.87 1.84 -35.02
C ASP A 30 -7.84 3.01 -35.11
N GLU A 31 -7.53 3.68 -33.99
CA GLU A 31 -6.57 4.81 -33.91
C GLU A 31 -5.45 4.59 -32.84
N LEU A 32 -4.86 3.40 -32.76
CA LEU A 32 -3.85 3.05 -31.72
C LEU A 32 -2.71 4.07 -31.56
N GLU A 33 -2.22 4.67 -32.64
CA GLU A 33 -1.09 5.61 -32.58
C GLU A 33 -1.42 6.94 -31.89
N ARG A 34 -2.72 7.28 -31.81
CA ARG A 34 -3.23 8.48 -31.15
C ARG A 34 -3.49 8.25 -29.66
N TYR A 35 -3.97 7.06 -29.31
CA TYR A 35 -4.44 6.74 -27.96
C TYR A 35 -3.44 5.91 -27.13
N VAL A 36 -2.50 5.23 -27.77
CA VAL A 36 -1.54 4.31 -27.13
C VAL A 36 -0.11 4.74 -27.42
N GLN A 37 0.57 5.28 -26.40
CA GLN A 37 1.98 5.64 -26.49
C GLN A 37 2.85 4.38 -26.66
N LYS A 38 3.42 4.20 -27.85
CA LYS A 38 4.42 3.18 -28.15
C LYS A 38 5.76 3.56 -27.52
N GLU A 39 6.51 2.59 -27.01
CA GLU A 39 7.84 2.78 -26.41
C GLU A 39 8.81 1.73 -26.97
N SER A 40 9.91 2.19 -27.56
CA SER A 40 10.93 1.33 -28.18
C SER A 40 11.77 0.56 -27.15
N ARG A 41 11.89 1.08 -25.92
CA ARG A 41 12.60 0.42 -24.81
C ARG A 41 11.85 -0.76 -24.19
N LEU A 42 10.54 -0.88 -24.41
CA LEU A 42 9.71 -1.92 -23.79
C LEU A 42 10.16 -3.35 -24.19
N PRO A 43 10.30 -3.70 -25.49
CA PRO A 43 10.92 -4.96 -25.93
C PRO A 43 12.24 -5.30 -25.21
N VAL A 44 13.15 -4.33 -25.09
CA VAL A 44 14.48 -4.52 -24.50
C VAL A 44 14.38 -4.89 -23.03
N LEU A 45 13.46 -4.26 -22.29
CA LEU A 45 13.24 -4.55 -20.89
C LEU A 45 12.62 -5.94 -20.67
N LEU A 46 11.62 -6.29 -21.48
CA LEU A 46 10.94 -7.59 -21.46
C LEU A 46 11.92 -8.75 -21.73
N ASP A 47 12.76 -8.63 -22.75
CA ASP A 47 13.77 -9.64 -23.08
C ASP A 47 14.81 -9.82 -21.97
N ARG A 48 15.30 -8.71 -21.43
CA ARG A 48 16.23 -8.71 -20.30
C ARG A 48 15.62 -9.39 -19.06
N MET A 49 14.34 -9.17 -18.79
CA MET A 49 13.61 -9.80 -17.68
C MET A 49 13.43 -11.30 -17.90
N LYS A 50 13.05 -11.72 -19.11
CA LYS A 50 12.90 -13.14 -19.50
C LYS A 50 14.21 -13.93 -19.50
N GLN A 51 15.36 -13.25 -19.66
CA GLN A 51 16.67 -13.87 -19.50
C GLN A 51 17.05 -14.17 -18.03
N HIS A 52 16.48 -13.44 -17.06
CA HIS A 52 16.84 -13.54 -15.64
C HIS A 52 15.75 -14.19 -14.77
N GLY A 53 14.61 -14.55 -15.34
CA GLY A 53 13.48 -15.13 -14.62
C GLY A 53 12.32 -15.45 -15.55
N LYS A 54 11.20 -15.91 -14.98
CA LYS A 54 9.97 -16.12 -15.75
C LYS A 54 9.17 -14.82 -15.83
N THR A 55 8.44 -14.67 -16.91
CA THR A 55 7.64 -13.48 -17.24
C THR A 55 6.18 -13.87 -17.43
N PHE A 56 5.25 -13.03 -17.02
CA PHE A 56 3.83 -13.27 -17.30
C PHE A 56 3.03 -12.01 -17.58
N LEU A 57 1.96 -12.18 -18.36
CA LEU A 57 0.88 -11.22 -18.47
C LEU A 57 -0.33 -11.75 -17.69
N LEU A 58 -0.95 -10.87 -16.91
CA LEU A 58 -2.22 -11.10 -16.23
C LEU A 58 -3.06 -9.84 -16.42
N THR A 59 -4.10 -9.85 -17.24
CA THR A 59 -4.93 -8.65 -17.50
C THR A 59 -6.42 -8.95 -17.32
N ASN A 60 -7.18 -7.90 -16.98
CA ASN A 60 -8.64 -7.93 -16.99
C ASN A 60 -9.21 -7.80 -18.41
N SER A 61 -8.41 -7.34 -19.37
CA SER A 61 -8.75 -7.27 -20.78
C SER A 61 -8.99 -8.66 -21.37
N ASP A 62 -9.85 -8.74 -22.37
CA ASP A 62 -10.08 -9.94 -23.17
C ASP A 62 -8.94 -10.19 -24.17
N PHE A 63 -8.90 -11.40 -24.74
CA PHE A 63 -7.89 -11.77 -25.72
C PHE A 63 -7.90 -10.86 -26.96
N TYR A 64 -9.06 -10.51 -27.50
CA TYR A 64 -9.16 -9.74 -28.75
C TYR A 64 -8.60 -8.33 -28.61
N TYR A 65 -8.84 -7.67 -27.48
CA TYR A 65 -8.29 -6.35 -27.19
C TYR A 65 -6.78 -6.42 -26.91
N THR A 66 -6.34 -7.47 -26.20
CA THR A 66 -4.92 -7.68 -25.86
C THR A 66 -4.07 -8.03 -27.09
N ASP A 67 -4.61 -8.76 -28.06
CA ASP A 67 -3.87 -9.23 -29.26
C ASP A 67 -3.65 -8.14 -30.32
N ARG A 68 -4.25 -6.95 -30.15
CA ARG A 68 -4.08 -5.79 -31.05
C ARG A 68 -2.79 -4.99 -30.80
N ASP A 69 -1.80 -5.59 -30.14
CA ASP A 69 -0.53 -4.93 -29.83
C ASP A 69 0.33 -4.69 -31.08
N GLY A 70 0.76 -3.44 -31.27
CA GLY A 70 1.58 -2.99 -32.40
C GLY A 70 3.08 -3.29 -32.24
N MET A 71 3.44 -4.39 -31.59
CA MET A 71 4.84 -4.74 -31.30
C MET A 71 5.61 -5.25 -32.52
N ILE A 72 6.93 -4.98 -32.53
CA ILE A 72 7.88 -5.34 -33.60
C ILE A 72 7.95 -6.87 -33.84
N ARG A 73 7.75 -7.67 -32.79
CA ARG A 73 7.61 -9.12 -32.85
C ARG A 73 6.35 -9.53 -32.10
N ASN A 74 5.82 -10.73 -32.37
CA ASN A 74 4.63 -11.25 -31.69
C ASN A 74 4.75 -11.11 -30.16
N TRP A 75 3.86 -10.30 -29.57
CA TRP A 75 3.90 -9.88 -28.17
C TRP A 75 3.88 -11.08 -27.20
N THR A 76 3.21 -12.17 -27.57
CA THR A 76 3.11 -13.39 -26.74
C THR A 76 4.48 -13.98 -26.40
N SER A 77 5.48 -13.81 -27.28
CA SER A 77 6.84 -14.34 -27.10
C SER A 77 7.62 -13.70 -25.94
N TYR A 78 7.25 -12.50 -25.50
CA TYR A 78 7.87 -11.83 -24.34
C TYR A 78 7.44 -12.41 -23.00
N PHE A 79 6.42 -13.27 -22.98
CA PHE A 79 5.85 -13.85 -21.76
C PHE A 79 6.02 -15.37 -21.77
N ASP A 80 6.15 -15.98 -20.60
CA ASP A 80 6.16 -17.44 -20.43
C ASP A 80 4.74 -17.97 -20.15
N TYR A 81 3.92 -17.14 -19.50
CA TYR A 81 2.53 -17.42 -19.17
C TYR A 81 1.65 -16.19 -19.47
N ILE A 82 0.48 -16.40 -20.05
CA ILE A 82 -0.43 -15.32 -20.45
C ILE A 82 -1.83 -15.67 -19.94
N VAL A 83 -2.40 -14.77 -19.14
CA VAL A 83 -3.75 -14.89 -18.59
C VAL A 83 -4.54 -13.61 -18.89
N VAL A 84 -5.61 -13.74 -19.67
CA VAL A 84 -6.61 -12.69 -19.97
C VAL A 84 -7.87 -12.89 -19.12
N ASP A 85 -8.82 -11.96 -19.17
CA ASP A 85 -10.09 -12.02 -18.42
C ASP A 85 -9.92 -12.31 -16.91
N ALA A 86 -8.84 -11.85 -16.29
CA ALA A 86 -8.47 -12.25 -14.92
C ALA A 86 -9.50 -11.84 -13.85
N LYS A 87 -10.35 -10.82 -14.13
CA LYS A 87 -11.35 -10.26 -13.21
C LYS A 87 -10.79 -9.79 -11.86
N LYS A 88 -9.55 -9.31 -11.81
CA LYS A 88 -8.95 -8.70 -10.61
C LYS A 88 -9.87 -7.59 -10.09
N PRO A 89 -10.17 -7.50 -8.78
CA PRO A 89 -9.49 -8.17 -7.67
C PRO A 89 -9.86 -9.65 -7.43
N LEU A 90 -10.92 -10.17 -8.07
CA LEU A 90 -11.45 -11.53 -7.83
C LEU A 90 -10.38 -12.61 -7.98
N PHE A 91 -9.49 -12.46 -8.97
CA PHE A 91 -8.32 -13.33 -9.19
C PHE A 91 -7.51 -13.62 -7.93
N PHE A 92 -7.31 -12.62 -7.06
CA PHE A 92 -6.50 -12.75 -5.84
C PHE A 92 -7.26 -13.39 -4.68
N MET A 93 -8.59 -13.43 -4.77
CA MET A 93 -9.52 -14.07 -3.84
C MET A 93 -9.83 -15.48 -4.36
N GLU A 94 -11.11 -15.82 -4.54
CA GLU A 94 -11.58 -17.11 -5.09
C GLU A 94 -11.22 -17.32 -6.58
N GLY A 95 -11.14 -16.25 -7.36
CA GLY A 95 -10.90 -16.28 -8.79
C GLY A 95 -12.06 -16.88 -9.60
N THR A 96 -11.73 -17.53 -10.72
CA THR A 96 -12.70 -18.18 -11.62
C THR A 96 -12.10 -19.46 -12.20
N ILE A 97 -12.90 -20.23 -12.96
CA ILE A 97 -12.43 -21.39 -13.70
C ILE A 97 -11.33 -20.98 -14.70
N LEU A 98 -10.14 -21.57 -14.61
CA LEU A 98 -9.07 -21.40 -15.58
C LEU A 98 -9.43 -22.13 -16.88
N ARG A 99 -9.44 -21.40 -18.00
CA ARG A 99 -9.69 -21.96 -19.35
C ARG A 99 -8.53 -21.63 -20.29
N GLN A 100 -8.42 -22.37 -21.39
CA GLN A 100 -7.46 -22.08 -22.47
C GLN A 100 -8.18 -21.37 -23.62
N ILE A 101 -7.61 -20.32 -24.18
CA ILE A 101 -8.10 -19.64 -25.39
C ILE A 101 -7.63 -20.42 -26.62
N ASP A 102 -8.52 -20.66 -27.59
CA ASP A 102 -8.11 -21.05 -28.92
C ASP A 102 -7.68 -19.82 -29.73
N LYS A 103 -6.37 -19.65 -29.90
CA LYS A 103 -5.73 -18.52 -30.61
C LYS A 103 -6.26 -18.31 -32.04
N LYS A 104 -6.87 -19.31 -32.70
CA LYS A 104 -7.45 -19.14 -34.05
C LYS A 104 -8.83 -18.49 -34.05
N THR A 105 -9.62 -18.73 -33.01
CA THR A 105 -11.03 -18.31 -32.91
C THR A 105 -11.26 -17.28 -31.81
N GLY A 106 -10.26 -17.01 -30.97
CA GLY A 106 -10.35 -16.15 -29.79
C GLY A 106 -11.30 -16.66 -28.70
N VAL A 107 -11.94 -17.82 -28.88
CA VAL A 107 -12.94 -18.36 -27.95
C VAL A 107 -12.28 -19.22 -26.86
N GLN A 108 -12.83 -19.17 -25.66
CA GLN A 108 -12.45 -20.06 -24.56
C GLN A 108 -12.83 -21.51 -24.89
N ARG A 109 -11.89 -22.44 -24.78
CA ARG A 109 -12.15 -23.88 -24.93
C ARG A 109 -13.09 -24.37 -23.84
N ILE A 110 -13.97 -25.30 -24.22
CA ILE A 110 -14.92 -25.94 -23.30
C ILE A 110 -14.15 -26.77 -22.27
N GLY A 111 -14.59 -26.70 -21.01
CA GLY A 111 -13.96 -27.40 -19.88
C GLY A 111 -12.95 -26.54 -19.10
N THR A 112 -12.44 -27.12 -18.01
CA THR A 112 -11.42 -26.52 -17.14
C THR A 112 -10.03 -26.97 -17.59
N HIS A 113 -9.05 -26.08 -17.59
CA HIS A 113 -7.66 -26.44 -17.87
C HIS A 113 -7.03 -27.11 -16.65
N MET A 114 -6.81 -28.43 -16.72
CA MET A 114 -6.27 -29.25 -15.62
C MET A 114 -4.77 -29.60 -15.78
N GLY A 115 -4.11 -29.14 -16.85
CA GLY A 115 -2.72 -29.47 -17.16
C GLY A 115 -1.70 -28.42 -16.70
N PRO A 116 -0.39 -28.65 -16.90
CA PRO A 116 0.61 -27.60 -16.74
C PRO A 116 0.35 -26.44 -17.72
N LEU A 117 0.77 -25.23 -17.35
CA LEU A 117 0.77 -24.09 -18.27
C LEU A 117 1.86 -24.30 -19.34
N ARG A 118 1.52 -24.01 -20.60
CA ARG A 118 2.43 -24.15 -21.74
C ARG A 118 2.83 -22.79 -22.28
N VAL A 119 4.10 -22.64 -22.65
CA VAL A 119 4.62 -21.44 -23.31
C VAL A 119 3.90 -21.25 -24.65
N ASN A 120 3.65 -19.98 -25.02
CA ASN A 120 2.86 -19.56 -26.19
C ASN A 120 1.37 -20.00 -26.17
N GLU A 121 0.85 -20.56 -25.08
CA GLU A 121 -0.58 -20.74 -24.88
C GLU A 121 -1.16 -19.61 -24.02
N ILE A 122 -2.42 -19.27 -24.30
CA ILE A 122 -3.13 -18.17 -23.66
C ILE A 122 -4.26 -18.76 -22.83
N TYR A 123 -4.39 -18.28 -21.61
CA TYR A 123 -5.37 -18.72 -20.63
C TYR A 123 -6.32 -17.58 -20.28
N SER A 124 -7.50 -17.92 -19.76
CA SER A 124 -8.55 -16.97 -19.40
C SER A 124 -9.09 -17.30 -18.01
N GLY A 125 -9.32 -16.26 -17.20
CA GLY A 125 -9.80 -16.40 -15.82
C GLY A 125 -8.77 -17.00 -14.87
N GLY A 126 -9.17 -18.01 -14.10
CA GLY A 126 -8.32 -18.65 -13.08
C GLY A 126 -8.31 -17.91 -11.73
N SER A 127 -7.47 -18.39 -10.84
CA SER A 127 -7.18 -17.77 -9.54
C SER A 127 -5.67 -17.70 -9.28
N CYS A 128 -5.27 -16.82 -8.37
CA CYS A 128 -3.88 -16.61 -8.01
C CYS A 128 -3.23 -17.86 -7.39
N ASP A 129 -3.99 -18.69 -6.69
CA ASP A 129 -3.48 -19.93 -6.08
C ASP A 129 -3.14 -20.97 -7.15
N VAL A 130 -4.10 -21.26 -8.04
CA VAL A 130 -3.91 -22.17 -9.18
C VAL A 130 -2.77 -21.68 -10.06
N PHE A 131 -2.70 -20.37 -10.34
CA PHE A 131 -1.62 -19.79 -11.12
C PHE A 131 -0.25 -19.93 -10.43
N SER A 132 -0.14 -19.58 -9.14
CA SER A 132 1.12 -19.68 -8.37
C SER A 132 1.64 -21.12 -8.29
N GLN A 133 0.73 -22.08 -8.12
CA GLN A 133 1.05 -23.50 -8.15
C GLN A 133 1.59 -23.94 -9.52
N LEU A 134 0.93 -23.54 -10.61
CA LEU A 134 1.31 -23.94 -11.97
C LEU A 134 2.63 -23.32 -12.46
N ILE A 135 2.95 -22.08 -12.05
CA ILE A 135 4.22 -21.43 -12.39
C ILE A 135 5.38 -21.86 -11.48
N GLY A 136 5.08 -22.42 -10.30
CA GLY A 136 6.04 -22.89 -9.31
C GLY A 136 6.74 -21.78 -8.54
N ALA A 137 6.02 -20.74 -8.13
CA ALA A 137 6.57 -19.61 -7.36
C ALA A 137 5.75 -19.29 -6.11
N LYS A 138 6.43 -18.79 -5.07
CA LYS A 138 5.84 -18.36 -3.80
C LYS A 138 5.86 -16.83 -3.73
N GLY A 139 5.12 -16.24 -2.78
CA GLY A 139 4.81 -14.81 -2.82
C GLY A 139 6.02 -13.88 -2.99
N LYS A 140 7.06 -14.06 -2.19
CA LYS A 140 8.29 -13.22 -2.28
C LYS A 140 9.11 -13.42 -3.56
N ASP A 141 8.88 -14.50 -4.30
CA ASP A 141 9.55 -14.78 -5.59
C ASP A 141 8.91 -13.99 -6.75
N VAL A 142 7.67 -13.50 -6.54
CA VAL A 142 6.89 -12.77 -7.54
C VAL A 142 7.04 -11.27 -7.30
N MET A 143 7.40 -10.54 -8.34
CA MET A 143 7.22 -9.09 -8.39
C MET A 143 6.08 -8.77 -9.37
N TYR A 144 5.10 -8.02 -8.90
CA TYR A 144 3.87 -7.74 -9.61
C TYR A 144 3.79 -6.25 -9.91
N ILE A 145 3.98 -5.92 -11.19
CA ILE A 145 3.84 -4.56 -11.70
C ILE A 145 2.37 -4.32 -12.04
N GLY A 146 1.80 -3.22 -11.55
CA GLY A 146 0.40 -2.84 -11.73
C GLY A 146 0.20 -1.33 -11.53
N ASP A 147 -0.94 -0.81 -11.97
CA ASP A 147 -1.34 0.60 -11.86
C ASP A 147 -2.56 0.76 -10.93
N HIS A 148 -3.43 -0.24 -10.88
CA HIS A 148 -4.62 -0.21 -10.04
C HIS A 148 -4.30 -0.51 -8.55
N ILE A 149 -4.06 0.55 -7.76
CA ILE A 149 -3.61 0.46 -6.36
C ILE A 149 -4.40 -0.52 -5.47
N PHE A 150 -5.72 -0.66 -5.65
CA PHE A 150 -6.52 -1.62 -4.89
C PHE A 150 -6.41 -3.05 -5.46
N GLY A 151 -6.79 -3.22 -6.73
CA GLY A 151 -6.99 -4.53 -7.34
C GLY A 151 -5.70 -5.23 -7.77
N ASP A 152 -4.65 -4.47 -8.06
CA ASP A 152 -3.33 -4.98 -8.43
C ASP A 152 -2.36 -5.01 -7.25
N ILE A 153 -2.26 -3.93 -6.48
CA ILE A 153 -1.22 -3.78 -5.45
C ILE A 153 -1.69 -4.27 -4.07
N LEU A 154 -2.74 -3.67 -3.51
CA LEU A 154 -3.20 -3.99 -2.14
C LEU A 154 -3.60 -5.47 -2.00
N LYS A 155 -4.37 -6.01 -2.96
CA LYS A 155 -4.86 -7.40 -2.90
C LYS A 155 -3.75 -8.44 -3.09
N SER A 156 -2.82 -8.24 -4.04
CA SER A 156 -1.68 -9.16 -4.23
C SER A 156 -0.72 -9.14 -3.03
N LYS A 157 -0.46 -7.96 -2.46
CA LYS A 157 0.37 -7.77 -1.26
C LYS A 157 -0.25 -8.43 -0.03
N LYS A 158 -1.49 -8.08 0.32
CA LYS A 158 -2.15 -8.55 1.56
C LYS A 158 -2.45 -10.05 1.54
N ILE A 159 -3.02 -10.57 0.45
CA ILE A 159 -3.55 -11.94 0.44
C ILE A 159 -2.44 -12.95 0.14
N ARG A 160 -1.47 -12.60 -0.72
CA ARG A 160 -0.50 -13.56 -1.29
C ARG A 160 0.96 -13.22 -1.00
N GLY A 161 1.25 -12.09 -0.35
CA GLY A 161 2.61 -11.67 -0.01
C GLY A 161 3.49 -11.39 -1.23
N TRP A 162 2.89 -11.05 -2.38
CA TRP A 162 3.62 -10.71 -3.60
C TRP A 162 4.43 -9.42 -3.39
N ARG A 163 5.60 -9.30 -4.02
CA ARG A 163 6.31 -8.02 -4.11
C ARG A 163 5.60 -7.13 -5.13
N THR A 164 5.53 -5.84 -4.89
CA THR A 164 4.65 -4.94 -5.65
C THR A 164 5.38 -3.74 -6.25
N PHE A 165 5.09 -3.43 -7.50
CA PHE A 165 5.53 -2.20 -8.17
C PHE A 165 4.31 -1.43 -8.68
N LEU A 166 4.06 -0.24 -8.14
CA LEU A 166 2.97 0.62 -8.57
C LEU A 166 3.44 1.59 -9.68
N VAL A 167 2.80 1.55 -10.84
CA VAL A 167 2.97 2.54 -11.90
C VAL A 167 1.97 3.67 -11.67
N VAL A 168 2.45 4.91 -11.55
CA VAL A 168 1.63 6.11 -11.34
C VAL A 168 1.97 7.14 -12.43
N PRO A 169 1.35 7.09 -13.62
CA PRO A 169 1.73 7.93 -14.76
C PRO A 169 1.77 9.44 -14.45
N GLU A 170 0.85 9.91 -13.61
CA GLU A 170 0.72 11.29 -13.14
C GLU A 170 1.97 11.78 -12.39
N LEU A 171 2.74 10.86 -11.79
CA LEU A 171 3.95 11.17 -11.03
C LEU A 171 4.99 11.97 -11.84
N ALA A 172 5.03 11.81 -13.17
CA ALA A 172 5.91 12.60 -14.02
C ALA A 172 5.58 14.11 -14.00
N SER A 173 4.29 14.46 -14.00
CA SER A 173 3.82 15.84 -13.89
C SER A 173 3.96 16.36 -12.46
N GLU A 174 3.55 15.53 -11.48
CA GLU A 174 3.65 15.82 -10.05
C GLU A 174 5.08 16.18 -9.61
N LEU A 175 6.09 15.44 -10.09
CA LEU A 175 7.51 15.72 -9.80
C LEU A 175 7.98 17.06 -10.40
N HIS A 176 7.48 17.43 -11.59
CA HIS A 176 7.79 18.71 -12.21
C HIS A 176 7.19 19.88 -11.42
N VAL A 177 5.91 19.79 -11.04
CA VAL A 177 5.24 20.82 -10.22
C VAL A 177 5.90 20.90 -8.83
N TRP A 178 6.11 19.76 -8.16
CA TRP A 178 6.76 19.68 -6.84
C TRP A 178 8.12 20.37 -6.81
N THR A 179 8.96 20.09 -7.82
CA THR A 179 10.29 20.71 -7.93
C THR A 179 10.17 22.22 -8.18
N SER A 180 9.26 22.63 -9.07
CA SER A 180 9.09 24.04 -9.49
C SER A 180 8.40 24.91 -8.42
N LYS A 181 7.61 24.30 -7.52
CA LYS A 181 6.80 24.99 -6.50
C LYS A 181 7.26 24.71 -5.06
N LYS A 182 8.42 24.08 -4.88
CA LYS A 182 8.99 23.73 -3.57
C LYS A 182 9.03 24.90 -2.58
N CYS A 183 9.20 26.14 -3.05
CA CYS A 183 9.16 27.34 -2.21
C CYS A 183 7.83 27.54 -1.46
N LEU A 184 6.68 27.15 -2.05
CA LEU A 184 5.38 27.20 -1.37
C LEU A 184 5.31 26.16 -0.25
N TYR A 185 5.82 24.96 -0.48
CA TYR A 185 5.88 23.91 0.54
C TYR A 185 6.81 24.30 1.70
N ASN A 186 8.00 24.86 1.41
CA ASN A 186 8.90 25.38 2.44
C ASN A 186 8.27 26.52 3.25
N LYS A 187 7.48 27.41 2.60
CA LYS A 187 6.73 28.47 3.29
C LYS A 187 5.65 27.89 4.20
N LEU A 188 4.94 26.85 3.77
CA LEU A 188 3.96 26.13 4.57
C LEU A 188 4.60 25.49 5.81
N GLU A 189 5.70 24.75 5.63
CA GLU A 189 6.49 24.15 6.71
C GLU A 189 6.97 25.21 7.72
N THR A 190 7.46 26.36 7.24
CA THR A 190 7.87 27.49 8.09
C THR A 190 6.70 28.03 8.94
N LEU A 191 5.50 28.13 8.37
CA LEU A 191 4.31 28.57 9.09
C LEU A 191 3.82 27.54 10.13
N GLU A 192 3.92 26.25 9.82
CA GLU A 192 3.59 25.17 10.76
C GLU A 192 4.59 25.11 11.94
N VAL A 193 5.88 25.29 11.68
CA VAL A 193 6.92 25.45 12.72
C VAL A 193 6.66 26.68 13.59
N ALA A 194 6.30 27.83 12.99
CA ALA A 194 5.97 29.03 13.75
C ALA A 194 4.76 28.84 14.69
N ILE A 195 3.74 28.06 14.30
CA ILE A 195 2.67 27.63 15.21
C ILE A 195 3.22 26.72 16.31
N SER A 196 4.08 25.76 15.98
CA SER A 196 4.69 24.85 16.96
C SER A 196 5.50 25.59 18.02
N ASP A 197 6.31 26.59 17.62
CA ASP A 197 7.12 27.40 18.53
C ASP A 197 6.27 28.23 19.51
N ILE A 198 5.12 28.77 19.07
CA ILE A 198 4.16 29.47 19.93
C ILE A 198 3.60 28.55 21.03
N TYR A 199 3.39 27.27 20.71
CA TYR A 199 2.87 26.29 21.67
C TYR A 199 3.96 25.56 22.48
N ARG A 200 5.23 25.60 22.06
CA ARG A 200 6.32 24.74 22.56
C ARG A 200 6.53 24.77 24.08
N ASN A 201 6.36 25.94 24.69
CA ASN A 201 6.60 26.17 26.11
C ASN A 201 5.30 26.28 26.93
N LEU A 202 4.15 25.92 26.36
CA LEU A 202 2.86 25.93 27.06
C LEU A 202 2.59 24.56 27.67
N ASP A 203 2.25 24.54 28.96
CA ASP A 203 1.87 23.34 29.70
C ASP A 203 0.39 23.39 30.11
N SER A 204 -0.04 22.44 30.95
CA SER A 204 -1.41 22.38 31.47
C SER A 204 -1.77 23.52 32.45
N SER A 205 -0.81 24.37 32.84
CA SER A 205 -1.07 25.56 33.66
C SER A 205 -1.43 26.80 32.83
N ALA A 206 -1.18 26.78 31.51
CA ALA A 206 -1.47 27.88 30.60
C ALA A 206 -2.98 28.21 30.56
N ARG A 207 -3.34 29.40 31.06
CA ARG A 207 -4.74 29.86 31.14
C ARG A 207 -5.22 30.61 29.89
N GLU A 208 -4.28 31.15 29.12
CA GLU A 208 -4.55 31.92 27.91
C GLU A 208 -4.14 31.13 26.67
N LYS A 209 -5.01 31.12 25.65
CA LYS A 209 -4.74 30.49 24.37
C LYS A 209 -4.09 31.53 23.43
N PRO A 210 -2.91 31.27 22.86
CA PRO A 210 -2.32 32.16 21.86
C PRO A 210 -3.23 32.37 20.64
N ASP A 211 -3.24 33.59 20.10
CA ASP A 211 -3.87 33.84 18.81
C ASP A 211 -2.95 33.40 17.67
N ILE A 212 -3.44 32.44 16.88
CA ILE A 212 -2.78 31.93 15.67
C ILE A 212 -3.59 32.21 14.40
N SER A 213 -4.64 33.04 14.48
CA SER A 213 -5.59 33.28 13.38
C SER A 213 -4.91 33.79 12.10
N GLY A 214 -3.91 34.67 12.24
CA GLY A 214 -3.10 35.15 11.12
C GLY A 214 -2.26 34.06 10.46
N LEU A 215 -1.61 33.19 11.25
CA LEU A 215 -0.84 32.05 10.74
C LEU A 215 -1.76 31.02 10.07
N GLN A 216 -2.93 30.75 10.64
CA GLN A 216 -3.95 29.88 10.03
C GLN A 216 -4.54 30.44 8.74
N ALA A 217 -4.63 31.77 8.59
CA ALA A 217 -5.01 32.40 7.33
C ALA A 217 -3.91 32.20 6.27
N ALA A 218 -2.66 32.50 6.61
CA ALA A 218 -1.50 32.33 5.72
C ALA A 218 -1.30 30.86 5.30
N ILE A 219 -1.50 29.90 6.20
CA ILE A 219 -1.44 28.46 5.89
C ILE A 219 -2.51 28.08 4.85
N ARG A 220 -3.74 28.58 4.98
CA ARG A 220 -4.82 28.30 4.02
C ARG A 220 -4.55 28.91 2.65
N GLU A 221 -4.04 30.15 2.61
CA GLU A 221 -3.63 30.83 1.38
C GLU A 221 -2.52 30.04 0.66
N VAL A 222 -1.42 29.73 1.35
CA VAL A 222 -0.28 28.99 0.77
C VAL A 222 -0.67 27.57 0.35
N THR A 223 -1.55 26.90 1.11
CA THR A 223 -2.11 25.60 0.74
C THR A 223 -2.91 25.69 -0.56
N HIS A 224 -3.77 26.72 -0.70
CA HIS A 224 -4.55 26.93 -1.91
C HIS A 224 -3.66 27.20 -3.13
N ASP A 225 -2.70 28.12 -3.03
CA ASP A 225 -1.75 28.44 -4.12
C ASP A 225 -0.93 27.22 -4.56
N MET A 226 -0.52 26.39 -3.60
CA MET A 226 0.22 25.17 -3.88
C MET A 226 -0.65 24.14 -4.57
N ASP A 227 -1.85 23.85 -4.05
CA ASP A 227 -2.76 22.85 -4.64
C ASP A 227 -3.22 23.28 -6.04
N MET A 228 -3.55 24.57 -6.25
CA MET A 228 -3.90 25.10 -7.58
C MET A 228 -2.76 25.01 -8.60
N SER A 229 -1.50 24.83 -8.17
CA SER A 229 -0.38 24.58 -9.08
C SER A 229 -0.39 23.17 -9.70
N TYR A 230 -1.16 22.22 -9.13
CA TYR A 230 -1.37 20.87 -9.67
C TYR A 230 -2.67 20.77 -10.48
N GLY A 231 -3.69 21.55 -10.11
CA GLY A 231 -4.99 21.62 -10.77
C GLY A 231 -6.11 21.89 -9.78
N MET A 232 -7.37 21.92 -10.26
CA MET A 232 -8.53 22.26 -9.41
C MET A 232 -8.75 21.30 -8.22
N LEU A 233 -8.22 20.08 -8.28
CA LEU A 233 -8.34 19.06 -7.22
C LEU A 233 -7.05 18.87 -6.40
N GLY A 234 -6.03 19.72 -6.60
CA GLY A 234 -4.75 19.58 -5.92
C GLY A 234 -3.87 18.44 -6.44
N SER A 235 -2.86 18.06 -5.65
CA SER A 235 -1.98 16.93 -5.93
C SER A 235 -2.65 15.60 -5.61
N LEU A 236 -2.38 14.57 -6.41
CA LEU A 236 -2.75 13.18 -6.14
C LEU A 236 -2.23 12.70 -4.77
N PHE A 237 -1.13 13.28 -4.28
CA PHE A 237 -0.43 12.84 -3.07
C PHE A 237 -0.72 13.68 -1.83
N ARG A 238 -1.13 14.95 -1.96
CA ARG A 238 -1.32 15.85 -0.81
C ARG A 238 -2.26 17.03 -1.06
N THR A 239 -2.78 17.57 0.04
CA THR A 239 -3.40 18.90 0.16
C THR A 239 -2.60 19.65 1.22
N GLY A 240 -1.80 20.63 0.83
CA GLY A 240 -0.85 21.27 1.75
C GLY A 240 0.14 20.26 2.38
N SER A 241 0.20 20.24 3.71
CA SER A 241 1.02 19.32 4.50
C SER A 241 0.40 17.92 4.67
N ARG A 242 -0.90 17.77 4.37
CA ARG A 242 -1.65 16.54 4.60
C ARG A 242 -1.57 15.59 3.41
N GLN A 243 -1.11 14.36 3.64
CA GLN A 243 -1.09 13.31 2.63
C GLN A 243 -2.51 12.84 2.30
N THR A 244 -2.75 12.47 1.04
CA THR A 244 -4.02 11.87 0.61
C THR A 244 -4.13 10.41 1.06
N PHE A 245 -5.34 9.85 0.98
CA PHE A 245 -5.56 8.42 1.13
C PHE A 245 -4.78 7.60 0.09
N PHE A 246 -4.64 8.10 -1.14
CA PHE A 246 -3.85 7.45 -2.19
C PHE A 246 -2.36 7.37 -1.80
N ALA A 247 -1.75 8.47 -1.35
CA ALA A 247 -0.37 8.46 -0.85
C ALA A 247 -0.19 7.49 0.33
N SER A 248 -1.14 7.49 1.27
CA SER A 248 -1.14 6.58 2.42
C SER A 248 -1.21 5.10 2.02
N GLN A 249 -1.98 4.76 0.99
CA GLN A 249 -2.04 3.41 0.43
C GLN A 249 -0.75 3.06 -0.34
N LEU A 250 -0.20 3.99 -1.11
CA LEU A 250 1.01 3.78 -1.91
C LEU A 250 2.18 3.43 -0.99
N ILE A 251 2.44 4.25 0.03
CA ILE A 251 3.53 4.05 1.01
C ILE A 251 3.38 2.71 1.73
N ARG A 252 2.15 2.26 2.01
CA ARG A 252 1.88 1.04 2.78
C ARG A 252 1.93 -0.25 1.96
N TYR A 253 1.57 -0.22 0.68
CA TYR A 253 1.32 -1.44 -0.10
C TYR A 253 2.21 -1.61 -1.34
N ALA A 254 2.84 -0.56 -1.86
CA ALA A 254 3.77 -0.65 -2.98
C ALA A 254 5.21 -0.77 -2.46
N ASP A 255 5.90 -1.89 -2.73
CA ASP A 255 7.34 -2.01 -2.38
C ASP A 255 8.21 -1.06 -3.23
N LEU A 256 7.78 -0.80 -4.46
CA LEU A 256 8.38 0.14 -5.41
C LEU A 256 7.27 0.92 -6.10
N TYR A 257 7.56 2.14 -6.53
CA TYR A 257 6.67 2.91 -7.38
C TYR A 257 7.45 3.84 -8.33
N ALA A 258 6.88 4.13 -9.50
CA ALA A 258 7.47 5.08 -10.45
C ALA A 258 6.41 5.59 -11.45
N ALA A 259 6.76 6.66 -12.19
CA ALA A 259 5.95 7.13 -13.31
C ALA A 259 5.84 6.10 -14.45
N THR A 260 6.86 5.24 -14.58
CA THR A 260 6.85 4.11 -15.50
C THR A 260 7.73 2.98 -14.98
N PHE A 261 7.30 1.73 -15.20
CA PHE A 261 8.11 0.55 -14.88
C PHE A 261 9.37 0.46 -15.75
N LEU A 262 9.43 1.19 -16.88
CA LEU A 262 10.61 1.27 -17.75
C LEU A 262 11.85 1.77 -17.01
N ASN A 263 11.67 2.49 -15.89
CA ASN A 263 12.77 2.94 -15.05
C ASN A 263 13.62 1.77 -14.51
N LEU A 264 13.07 0.55 -14.43
CA LEU A 264 13.83 -0.67 -14.08
C LEU A 264 14.96 -0.97 -15.08
N LEU A 265 14.90 -0.46 -16.32
CA LEU A 265 15.98 -0.62 -17.31
C LEU A 265 17.30 0.04 -16.89
N HIS A 266 17.24 1.01 -15.96
CA HIS A 266 18.39 1.73 -15.42
C HIS A 266 19.04 1.05 -14.20
N TYR A 267 18.52 -0.10 -13.76
CA TYR A 267 19.03 -0.87 -12.62
C TYR A 267 19.48 -2.28 -13.07
N PRO A 268 20.56 -2.85 -12.51
CA PRO A 268 20.91 -4.25 -12.72
C PRO A 268 19.91 -5.18 -12.01
N PHE A 269 19.71 -6.42 -12.50
CA PHE A 269 18.80 -7.39 -11.85
C PHE A 269 19.28 -7.89 -10.48
N SER A 270 20.55 -7.63 -10.13
CA SER A 270 21.12 -7.85 -8.80
C SER A 270 20.98 -6.65 -7.85
N TYR A 271 20.28 -5.58 -8.26
CA TYR A 271 20.14 -4.37 -7.45
C TYR A 271 19.30 -4.61 -6.18
N LEU A 272 19.80 -4.12 -5.05
CA LEU A 272 19.10 -4.13 -3.77
C LEU A 272 18.43 -2.77 -3.54
N PHE A 273 17.11 -2.72 -3.72
CA PHE A 273 16.32 -1.55 -3.34
C PHE A 273 16.20 -1.46 -1.82
N MET A 274 16.76 -0.40 -1.24
CA MET A 274 16.79 -0.12 0.20
C MET A 274 15.84 1.04 0.53
N ALA A 275 15.17 0.95 1.67
CA ALA A 275 14.45 2.04 2.31
C ALA A 275 15.02 2.26 3.72
N ALA A 276 14.91 3.46 4.26
CA ALA A 276 15.30 3.73 5.64
C ALA A 276 14.42 2.93 6.62
N PRO A 277 14.97 2.37 7.71
CA PRO A 277 14.17 1.79 8.79
C PRO A 277 13.17 2.83 9.33
N MET A 278 11.92 2.42 9.51
CA MET A 278 10.92 3.25 10.17
C MET A 278 11.03 3.06 11.68
N LEU A 279 11.52 4.07 12.38
CA LEU A 279 11.52 4.13 13.84
C LEU A 279 10.17 4.62 14.36
N MET A 280 9.74 4.06 15.48
CA MET A 280 8.66 4.58 16.29
C MET A 280 9.13 5.87 17.00
N PRO A 281 8.22 6.81 17.37
CA PRO A 281 8.63 8.08 17.96
C PRO A 281 9.55 7.94 19.18
N HIS A 282 9.25 7.01 20.08
CA HIS A 282 10.06 6.75 21.29
C HIS A 282 11.45 6.15 21.01
N GLU A 283 11.68 5.59 19.81
CA GLU A 283 13.00 5.11 19.37
C GLU A 283 13.85 6.24 18.76
N SER A 284 13.25 7.42 18.54
CA SER A 284 13.91 8.59 17.92
C SER A 284 14.06 9.80 18.86
N THR A 285 13.34 9.83 19.99
CA THR A 285 13.30 10.97 20.93
C THR A 285 13.90 10.66 22.30
N VAL A 286 14.54 9.51 22.46
CA VAL A 286 15.24 9.14 23.70
C VAL A 286 16.72 9.26 23.45
N ASP A 287 17.36 10.22 24.10
CA ASP A 287 18.82 10.32 24.12
C ASP A 287 19.39 9.04 24.74
N HIS A 288 20.40 8.44 24.10
CA HIS A 288 21.03 7.19 24.54
C HIS A 288 22.16 7.41 25.57
N ASP A 289 22.34 8.64 26.04
CA ASP A 289 23.23 8.94 27.16
C ASP A 289 22.67 8.30 28.42
N GLU A 290 23.42 7.38 29.04
CA GLU A 290 23.00 6.70 30.27
C GLU A 290 22.68 7.74 31.35
N PRO A 291 21.42 7.85 31.82
CA PRO A 291 21.13 8.67 32.97
C PRO A 291 21.69 7.94 34.20
N GLU A 292 22.49 8.63 35.03
CA GLU A 292 22.87 8.19 36.38
C GLU A 292 21.66 8.20 37.36
N HIS A 293 20.52 7.67 36.91
CA HIS A 293 19.30 7.58 37.69
C HIS A 293 19.13 6.18 38.30
N PRO A 294 18.48 6.08 39.48
CA PRO A 294 18.34 4.83 40.20
C PRO A 294 17.71 3.74 39.32
N SER A 295 18.25 2.53 39.42
CA SER A 295 17.87 1.41 38.56
C SER A 295 16.36 1.26 38.42
N TRP A 296 15.88 0.97 37.20
CA TRP A 296 14.46 0.71 36.92
C TRP A 296 13.84 -0.38 37.83
N SER A 297 14.67 -1.25 38.41
CA SER A 297 14.27 -2.25 39.42
C SER A 297 13.68 -1.65 40.70
N GLU A 298 14.04 -0.44 41.11
CA GLU A 298 13.49 0.20 42.32
C GLU A 298 12.05 0.71 42.12
N PHE A 299 11.74 1.21 40.93
CA PHE A 299 10.44 1.82 40.63
C PHE A 299 9.36 0.83 40.18
N ASN A 300 9.70 -0.42 39.84
CA ASN A 300 8.71 -1.38 39.34
C ASN A 300 9.07 -2.87 39.54
N PRO A 301 9.06 -3.39 40.79
CA PRO A 301 9.53 -4.75 41.10
C PRO A 301 8.71 -5.90 40.47
N GLY A 302 7.56 -5.61 39.83
CA GLY A 302 6.71 -6.60 39.16
C GLY A 302 6.95 -6.79 37.66
N LEU A 303 7.78 -5.96 37.02
CA LEU A 303 8.06 -6.01 35.58
C LEU A 303 9.46 -6.55 35.32
N ALA A 304 9.54 -7.80 34.86
CA ALA A 304 10.80 -8.43 34.50
C ALA A 304 11.47 -7.69 33.32
N SER A 305 12.47 -6.87 33.63
CA SER A 305 13.34 -6.30 32.59
C SER A 305 14.00 -7.44 31.82
N ARG A 306 13.89 -7.40 30.49
CA ARG A 306 14.57 -8.33 29.58
C ARG A 306 15.83 -7.72 28.97
N SER A 307 16.40 -6.71 29.62
CA SER A 307 17.74 -6.21 29.26
C SER A 307 18.75 -7.35 29.33
N ARG A 308 19.39 -7.62 28.19
CA ARG A 308 20.61 -8.42 28.11
C ARG A 308 21.77 -7.44 28.00
N ASP A 309 22.18 -6.92 29.15
CA ASP A 309 23.31 -6.00 29.25
C ASP A 309 24.61 -6.82 29.17
N GLU A 310 25.01 -7.20 27.96
CA GLU A 310 26.34 -7.74 27.67
C GLU A 310 26.70 -7.60 26.19
N CYS A 311 27.00 -6.37 25.76
CA CYS A 311 27.78 -6.10 24.54
C CYS A 311 29.21 -5.71 24.94
N ASP A 312 30.00 -6.73 25.29
CA ASP A 312 31.36 -6.65 25.82
C ASP A 312 32.38 -6.14 24.77
N VAL A 313 32.30 -4.85 24.43
CA VAL A 313 33.26 -4.15 23.56
C VAL A 313 34.51 -3.80 24.37
N ARG A 314 35.36 -4.81 24.55
CA ARG A 314 36.66 -4.66 25.22
C ARG A 314 37.55 -3.70 24.44
N THR A 315 37.72 -2.49 24.97
CA THR A 315 38.81 -1.59 24.62
C THR A 315 39.83 -1.60 25.75
N ASP A 316 41.09 -1.78 25.39
CA ASP A 316 42.19 -2.06 26.32
C ASP A 316 42.92 -0.78 26.75
N ASN A 317 43.38 -0.77 28.01
CA ASN A 317 44.17 0.26 28.71
C ASN A 317 43.51 1.57 29.16
N GLY A 318 43.71 1.93 30.45
CA GLY A 318 43.90 3.35 30.82
C GLY A 318 43.24 3.92 32.08
N SER A 319 43.35 3.27 33.25
CA SER A 319 43.20 3.84 34.62
C SER A 319 42.67 5.28 34.80
N CYS A 320 41.50 5.45 35.42
CA CYS A 320 41.05 6.71 36.03
C CYS A 320 41.12 6.65 37.57
N LEU A 321 41.62 7.72 38.19
CA LEU A 321 41.63 7.92 39.64
C LEU A 321 40.33 8.60 40.11
N PRO A 322 39.85 8.36 41.34
CA PRO A 322 38.64 9.00 41.83
C PRO A 322 38.93 10.45 42.26
N LEU A 323 38.13 11.39 41.72
CA LEU A 323 38.02 12.76 42.21
C LEU A 323 36.84 12.84 43.17
N GLU A 324 37.10 13.06 44.46
CA GLU A 324 36.07 13.45 45.41
C GLU A 324 35.57 14.86 45.09
N ASN A 325 34.25 15.02 44.92
CA ASN A 325 33.62 16.34 44.84
C ASN A 325 32.48 16.41 45.88
N HIS A 326 32.67 17.24 46.89
CA HIS A 326 31.60 17.66 47.81
C HIS A 326 30.65 18.62 47.09
N HIS A 327 29.37 18.28 46.98
CA HIS A 327 28.29 19.25 46.70
C HIS A 327 27.10 19.02 47.64
N ASP A 328 26.70 20.09 48.32
CA ASP A 328 25.49 20.14 49.15
C ASP A 328 24.21 20.13 48.28
N PRO A 329 23.08 19.58 48.76
CA PRO A 329 21.85 19.53 47.99
C PRO A 329 21.17 20.92 47.90
N PRO A 330 20.72 21.35 46.71
CA PRO A 330 19.92 22.57 46.58
C PRO A 330 18.49 22.36 47.09
N LEU A 331 17.93 23.42 47.68
CA LEU A 331 16.55 23.47 48.18
C LEU A 331 15.54 23.33 47.03
N HIS A 332 14.60 22.39 47.16
CA HIS A 332 13.49 22.22 46.21
C HIS A 332 12.44 23.34 46.33
N ASP A 333 12.07 23.97 45.21
CA ASP A 333 10.83 24.76 45.07
C ASP A 333 9.76 23.85 44.44
N ASP A 334 8.77 23.43 45.25
CA ASP A 334 7.74 22.44 44.89
C ASP A 334 6.68 23.02 43.92
N ARG A 335 7.09 23.28 42.67
CA ARG A 335 6.18 23.81 41.61
C ARG A 335 6.18 23.02 40.31
N HIS A 336 6.87 21.89 40.24
CA HIS A 336 6.73 20.97 39.12
C HIS A 336 5.84 19.78 39.49
N LEU A 337 4.88 19.49 38.60
CA LEU A 337 4.04 18.28 38.68
C LEU A 337 4.92 17.03 38.82
N PRO A 338 4.74 16.21 39.86
CA PRO A 338 5.36 14.90 39.92
C PRO A 338 4.96 14.09 38.67
N LYS A 339 5.92 13.50 37.96
CA LYS A 339 5.67 12.59 36.84
C LYS A 339 5.13 11.24 37.34
N LEU A 340 4.00 11.27 38.03
CA LEU A 340 3.22 10.09 38.39
C LEU A 340 2.64 9.49 37.11
N ARG A 341 3.06 8.27 36.78
CA ARG A 341 2.36 7.48 35.76
C ARG A 341 0.93 7.23 36.26
N ALA A 342 -0.04 7.28 35.36
CA ALA A 342 -1.39 6.81 35.68
C ALA A 342 -1.32 5.34 36.14
N GLU A 343 -2.03 5.01 37.21
CA GLU A 343 -2.12 3.65 37.71
C GLU A 343 -2.74 2.73 36.64
N THR A 344 -2.21 1.51 36.52
CA THR A 344 -2.74 0.50 35.60
C THR A 344 -4.21 0.22 35.93
N PRO A 345 -5.16 0.40 35.00
CA PRO A 345 -6.57 0.13 35.27
C PRO A 345 -6.80 -1.33 35.73
N LEU A 346 -7.27 -1.50 36.96
CA LEU A 346 -7.56 -2.81 37.55
C LEU A 346 -8.89 -3.41 37.05
N THR A 347 -9.68 -2.64 36.31
CA THR A 347 -10.96 -3.04 35.74
C THR A 347 -11.01 -2.67 34.26
N VAL A 348 -11.68 -3.51 33.47
CA VAL A 348 -11.92 -3.24 32.04
C VAL A 348 -12.96 -2.14 31.93
N THR A 349 -12.53 -0.93 31.57
CA THR A 349 -13.41 0.25 31.42
C THR A 349 -14.06 0.35 30.04
N HIS A 350 -13.81 -0.60 29.14
CA HIS A 350 -14.32 -0.63 27.78
C HIS A 350 -14.57 -2.09 27.35
N HIS A 351 -15.83 -2.48 27.16
CA HIS A 351 -16.15 -3.71 26.45
C HIS A 351 -15.89 -3.49 24.96
N HIS A 352 -15.19 -4.39 24.29
CA HIS A 352 -15.12 -4.33 22.83
C HIS A 352 -16.51 -4.61 22.25
N ASP A 353 -17.03 -3.67 21.48
CA ASP A 353 -18.15 -3.95 20.57
C ASP A 353 -17.70 -5.02 19.58
N VAL A 354 -18.33 -6.19 19.65
CA VAL A 354 -18.11 -7.30 18.73
C VAL A 354 -18.92 -7.09 17.46
N ASP A 355 -18.46 -6.14 16.63
CA ASP A 355 -18.87 -6.01 15.23
C ASP A 355 -18.28 -7.18 14.41
N ASP A 356 -18.84 -8.37 14.60
CA ASP A 356 -18.92 -9.42 13.57
C ASP A 356 -19.90 -10.51 14.03
N SER A 357 -21.09 -10.52 13.42
CA SER A 357 -21.98 -11.69 13.41
C SER A 357 -22.59 -11.83 12.02
N ASP A 358 -22.13 -12.85 11.29
CA ASP A 358 -22.68 -13.27 10.00
C ASP A 358 -24.20 -13.52 10.09
N GLU A 359 -24.99 -12.72 9.38
CA GLU A 359 -26.42 -12.95 9.13
C GLU A 359 -26.62 -13.05 7.62
N GLY A 360 -26.42 -14.26 7.09
CA GLY A 360 -26.20 -14.43 5.66
C GLY A 360 -26.32 -15.84 5.10
N GLU A 361 -27.26 -16.68 5.53
CA GLU A 361 -27.91 -17.63 4.59
C GLU A 361 -29.23 -18.28 5.07
N SER A 362 -30.31 -17.93 4.35
CA SER A 362 -31.46 -18.79 3.99
C SER A 362 -32.39 -19.37 5.07
N SER A 363 -33.66 -18.98 4.99
CA SER A 363 -34.77 -19.92 5.19
C SER A 363 -35.98 -19.53 4.33
N ASN A 364 -36.26 -20.28 3.26
CA ASN A 364 -37.62 -20.30 2.71
C ASN A 364 -37.97 -21.62 1.99
N SER A 365 -39.19 -22.09 2.26
CA SER A 365 -39.92 -23.23 1.68
C SER A 365 -39.71 -24.66 2.24
N SER A 366 -40.83 -25.26 2.68
CA SER A 366 -41.24 -26.69 2.59
C SER A 366 -40.19 -27.79 2.87
N THR A 367 -40.36 -28.81 3.74
CA THR A 367 -41.54 -29.49 4.34
C THR A 367 -41.00 -30.59 5.29
N SER A 368 -41.73 -31.34 6.15
CA SER A 368 -43.16 -31.47 6.53
C SER A 368 -43.30 -32.38 7.78
N LEU A 369 -44.53 -32.50 8.31
CA LEU A 369 -45.08 -33.63 9.10
C LEU A 369 -44.75 -33.77 10.60
N MET A 370 -45.84 -34.05 11.34
CA MET A 370 -45.94 -34.68 12.67
C MET A 370 -45.43 -33.89 13.89
N ASP A 371 -46.09 -33.92 15.05
CA ASP A 371 -47.47 -34.31 15.41
C ASP A 371 -47.71 -33.83 16.86
N ARG A 372 -48.84 -33.16 17.14
CA ARG A 372 -49.66 -33.33 18.36
C ARG A 372 -50.82 -32.35 18.46
N SER A 373 -51.93 -32.91 18.93
CA SER A 373 -53.27 -32.36 19.05
C SER A 373 -53.48 -31.45 20.27
N ASP A 374 -54.71 -30.90 20.31
CA ASP A 374 -55.44 -30.36 21.47
C ASP A 374 -55.09 -28.92 21.91
N SER A 375 -56.06 -28.04 22.19
CA SER A 375 -57.53 -28.06 21.94
C SER A 375 -58.12 -26.65 22.19
N LEU A 376 -59.43 -26.47 21.92
CA LEU A 376 -60.29 -25.32 22.32
C LEU A 376 -60.13 -24.00 21.51
N VAL A 377 -61.16 -23.15 21.31
CA VAL A 377 -62.59 -23.35 20.94
C VAL A 377 -63.21 -21.95 20.68
N ASN A 378 -63.92 -21.76 19.55
CA ASN A 378 -64.85 -20.64 19.23
C ASN A 378 -64.31 -19.17 19.33
N ALA A 379 -64.92 -18.14 18.72
CA ALA A 379 -66.24 -18.02 18.10
C ALA A 379 -66.23 -17.15 16.83
N ARG A 380 -67.33 -17.24 16.06
CA ARG A 380 -67.65 -16.41 14.89
C ARG A 380 -67.99 -14.95 15.27
N ALA A 381 -67.64 -14.02 14.39
CA ALA A 381 -68.59 -13.12 13.73
C ALA A 381 -68.00 -12.69 12.37
#